data_AF-X1EH33-F1
#
_entry.id   AF-X1EH33-F1
#
_cell.length_a   1.000
_cell.length_b   1.000
_cell.length_c   1.000
_cell.angle_alpha   90.00
_cell.angle_beta   90.00
_cell.angle_gamma   90.00
#
_symmetry.space_group_name_H-M   'P 1'
#
loop_
_entity.id
_entity.type
_entity.pdbx_description
1 polymer ?
#
loop_
_entity_poly.entity_id
_entity_poly.type
_entity_poly.pdbx_seq_one_letter_code
_entity_poly.pdbx_strand_id
1 'polypeptide(L)'
;IKLVFYEIKEVLPKLKPGNVCAVIGGGDAAFDYALNLAYNGTAVEIYFRSKKPKCLPLLEDRAKKCNAIGLRSSFIPIAINKREGKLEIKFRSTGGTTTHTSKPDYMLIACGRNSNNGLLPKDLEKNNIPGLYIAGDVRTGKFRQIGIAVGEGTIAAMNVATYLRGLKT
;
A
#
# COMPACT_ATOMS: atom_id res chain seq x y z
N ILE A 1 -4.86 -20.00 -9.71
CA ILE A 1 -4.05 -19.42 -8.59
C ILE A 1 -3.67 -17.98 -8.92
N LYS A 2 -4.16 -17.04 -8.12
CA LYS A 2 -3.81 -15.60 -8.13
C LYS A 2 -2.38 -15.45 -7.58
N LEU A 3 -1.50 -14.72 -8.28
CA LEU A 3 -0.09 -14.52 -7.91
C LEU A 3 0.23 -13.04 -7.58
N VAL A 4 -0.70 -12.13 -7.87
CA VAL A 4 -0.60 -10.69 -7.60
C VAL A 4 -1.57 -10.34 -6.47
N PHE A 5 -1.09 -9.65 -5.45
CA PHE A 5 -1.81 -9.38 -4.22
C PHE A 5 -1.68 -7.92 -3.79
N TYR A 6 -2.62 -7.46 -2.96
CA TYR A 6 -2.64 -6.09 -2.40
C TYR A 6 -2.56 -6.09 -0.86
N GLU A 7 -2.86 -7.24 -0.24
CA GLU A 7 -2.90 -7.40 1.20
C GLU A 7 -1.98 -8.57 1.58
N ILE A 8 -1.08 -8.33 2.54
CA ILE A 8 -0.09 -9.35 2.97
C ILE A 8 -0.76 -10.62 3.51
N LYS A 9 -1.91 -10.48 4.18
CA LYS A 9 -2.70 -11.62 4.71
C LYS A 9 -3.15 -12.61 3.63
N GLU A 10 -3.26 -12.19 2.37
CA GLU A 10 -3.63 -13.07 1.25
C GLU A 10 -2.44 -13.89 0.72
N VAL A 11 -1.22 -13.41 0.99
CA VAL A 11 0.05 -14.01 0.54
C VAL A 11 0.57 -14.99 1.59
N LEU A 12 0.57 -14.60 2.86
CA LEU A 12 1.18 -15.38 3.95
C LEU A 12 0.79 -16.87 3.96
N PRO A 13 -0.48 -17.27 3.83
CA PRO A 13 -0.88 -18.68 3.87
C PRO A 13 -0.41 -19.49 2.65
N LYS A 14 0.11 -18.84 1.61
CA LYS A 14 0.54 -19.47 0.35
C LYS A 14 2.05 -19.61 0.24
N LEU A 15 2.79 -18.94 1.12
CA LEU A 15 4.25 -18.96 1.10
C LEU A 15 4.77 -20.34 1.43
N LYS A 16 5.74 -20.79 0.65
CA LYS A 16 6.53 -22.00 0.86
C LYS A 16 8.00 -21.58 1.06
N PRO A 17 8.79 -22.39 1.79
CA PRO A 17 10.22 -22.18 1.90
C PRO A 17 10.88 -22.01 0.52
N GLY A 18 11.72 -20.99 0.38
CA GLY A 18 12.41 -20.68 -0.88
C GLY A 18 11.59 -19.84 -1.87
N ASN A 19 10.35 -19.45 -1.55
CA ASN A 19 9.63 -18.52 -2.41
C ASN A 19 10.26 -17.13 -2.43
N VAL A 20 10.11 -16.47 -3.59
CA VAL A 20 10.54 -15.09 -3.82
C VAL A 20 9.33 -14.21 -4.04
N CYS A 21 9.27 -13.07 -3.35
CA CYS A 21 8.22 -12.08 -3.52
C CYS A 21 8.77 -10.74 -4.03
N ALA A 22 8.14 -10.19 -5.07
CA ALA A 22 8.38 -8.80 -5.47
C ALA A 22 7.37 -7.88 -4.78
N VAL A 23 7.85 -6.95 -3.96
CA VAL A 23 7.02 -5.91 -3.34
C VAL A 23 7.13 -4.63 -4.14
N ILE A 24 6.00 -4.08 -4.58
CA ILE A 24 5.97 -2.85 -5.38
C ILE A 24 5.52 -1.68 -4.52
N GLY A 25 6.42 -0.76 -4.23
CA GLY A 25 6.13 0.43 -3.42
C GLY A 25 7.35 0.92 -2.67
N GLY A 26 7.38 2.22 -2.37
CA GLY A 26 8.48 2.86 -1.64
C GLY A 26 8.05 3.51 -0.33
N GLY A 27 6.82 3.29 0.13
CA GLY A 27 6.30 3.85 1.39
C GLY A 27 6.35 2.84 2.54
N ASP A 28 5.84 3.25 3.70
CA ASP A 28 5.87 2.43 4.92
C ASP A 28 5.28 1.03 4.74
N ALA A 29 4.09 0.94 4.12
CA ALA A 29 3.43 -0.33 3.89
C ALA A 29 4.28 -1.32 3.08
N ALA A 30 5.03 -0.84 2.08
CA ALA A 30 5.89 -1.69 1.27
C ALA A 30 7.04 -2.28 2.09
N PHE A 31 7.68 -1.44 2.92
CA PHE A 31 8.80 -1.88 3.76
C PHE A 31 8.34 -2.76 4.90
N ASP A 32 7.20 -2.44 5.52
CA ASP A 32 6.60 -3.25 6.59
C ASP A 32 6.21 -4.64 6.05
N TYR A 33 5.56 -4.70 4.89
CA TYR A 33 5.23 -5.97 4.24
C TYR A 33 6.49 -6.77 3.89
N ALA A 34 7.52 -6.12 3.36
CA ALA A 34 8.77 -6.80 3.01
C ALA A 34 9.47 -7.38 4.24
N LEU A 35 9.54 -6.63 5.33
CA LEU A 35 10.11 -7.09 6.61
C LEU A 35 9.31 -8.27 7.18
N ASN A 36 7.97 -8.20 7.13
CA ASN A 36 7.12 -9.28 7.61
C ASN A 36 7.29 -10.56 6.77
N LEU A 37 7.36 -10.44 5.43
CA LEU A 37 7.65 -11.58 4.55
C LEU A 37 9.03 -12.18 4.79
N ALA A 38 10.06 -11.33 4.93
CA ALA A 38 11.43 -11.75 5.19
C ALA A 38 11.57 -12.46 6.54
N TYR A 39 10.89 -11.95 7.58
CA TYR A 39 10.82 -12.61 8.89
C TYR A 39 10.25 -14.04 8.81
N ASN A 40 9.32 -14.28 7.87
CA ASN A 40 8.76 -15.59 7.59
C ASN A 40 9.59 -16.43 6.58
N GLY A 41 10.85 -16.06 6.33
CA GLY A 41 11.78 -16.84 5.49
C GLY A 41 11.59 -16.69 3.98
N THR A 42 10.84 -15.67 3.53
CA THR A 42 10.64 -15.36 2.11
C THR A 42 11.70 -14.39 1.62
N ALA A 43 12.34 -14.66 0.48
CA ALA A 43 13.23 -13.67 -0.14
C ALA A 43 12.40 -12.58 -0.82
N VAL A 44 12.77 -11.31 -0.62
CA VAL A 44 11.97 -10.17 -1.08
C VAL A 44 12.81 -9.22 -1.92
N GLU A 45 12.27 -8.78 -3.06
CA GLU A 45 12.79 -7.63 -3.80
C GLU A 45 11.79 -6.47 -3.74
N ILE A 46 12.19 -5.34 -3.16
CA ILE A 46 11.37 -4.13 -3.10
C ILE A 46 11.68 -3.25 -4.31
N TYR A 47 10.71 -3.03 -5.18
CA TYR A 47 10.81 -2.15 -6.33
C TYR A 47 10.08 -0.84 -6.09
N PHE A 48 10.75 0.29 -6.33
CA PHE A 48 10.15 1.61 -6.22
C PHE A 48 10.67 2.60 -7.27
N ARG A 49 9.79 3.54 -7.65
CA ARG A 49 10.02 4.54 -8.71
C ARG A 49 11.09 5.56 -8.38
N SER A 50 11.18 5.99 -7.13
CA SER A 50 12.06 7.08 -6.72
C SER A 50 13.51 6.60 -6.53
N LYS A 51 14.45 7.55 -6.50
CA LYS A 51 15.85 7.26 -6.16
C LYS A 51 16.02 6.82 -4.69
N LYS A 52 15.20 7.37 -3.80
CA LYS A 52 15.13 7.03 -2.37
C LYS A 52 13.72 6.59 -1.99
N PRO A 53 13.54 5.65 -1.05
CA PRO A 53 12.23 5.35 -0.52
C PRO A 53 11.66 6.55 0.25
N LYS A 54 10.35 6.55 0.45
CA LYS A 54 9.58 7.53 1.23
C LYS A 54 9.06 6.96 2.56
N CYS A 55 9.55 5.78 2.95
CA CYS A 55 9.21 5.18 4.23
C CYS A 55 9.94 5.87 5.39
N LEU A 56 9.52 5.54 6.61
CA LEU A 56 10.21 5.91 7.84
C LEU A 56 11.68 5.44 7.78
N PRO A 57 12.64 6.28 8.24
CA PRO A 57 14.06 5.92 8.23
C PRO A 57 14.38 4.61 8.94
N LEU A 58 13.65 4.31 10.03
CA LEU A 58 13.79 3.06 10.78
C LEU A 58 13.44 1.82 9.93
N LEU A 59 12.39 1.91 9.10
CA LEU A 59 12.00 0.82 8.21
C LEU A 59 13.04 0.61 7.12
N GLU A 60 13.58 1.70 6.57
CA GLU A 60 14.66 1.64 5.58
C GLU A 60 15.93 0.98 6.15
N ASP A 61 16.35 1.38 7.36
CA ASP A 61 17.51 0.81 8.04
C ASP A 61 17.33 -0.69 8.32
N ARG A 62 16.16 -1.09 8.84
CA ARG A 62 15.84 -2.50 9.08
C ARG A 62 15.86 -3.32 7.80
N ALA A 63 15.28 -2.80 6.72
CA ALA A 63 15.24 -3.50 5.44
C ALA A 63 16.66 -3.67 4.85
N LYS A 64 17.52 -2.66 4.94
CA LYS A 64 18.91 -2.73 4.47
C LYS A 64 19.77 -3.74 5.25
N LYS A 65 19.50 -3.91 6.54
CA LYS A 65 20.19 -4.89 7.39
C LYS A 65 19.71 -6.33 7.19
N CYS A 66 18.59 -6.53 6.48
CA CYS A 66 18.03 -7.86 6.25
C CYS A 66 18.57 -8.46 4.94
N ASN A 67 19.38 -9.52 5.04
CA ASN A 67 19.98 -10.19 3.87
C ASN A 67 18.96 -10.79 2.90
N ALA A 68 17.73 -11.06 3.37
CA ALA A 68 16.65 -11.59 2.54
C ALA A 68 15.96 -10.50 1.70
N ILE A 69 16.28 -9.21 1.90
CA ILE A 69 15.61 -8.09 1.25
C ILE A 69 16.57 -7.35 0.30
N GLY A 70 16.23 -7.31 -0.98
CA GLY A 70 16.91 -6.51 -1.99
C GLY A 70 16.14 -5.23 -2.32
N LEU A 71 16.82 -4.07 -2.37
CA LEU A 71 16.21 -2.80 -2.78
C LEU A 71 16.51 -2.48 -4.24
N ARG A 72 15.46 -2.17 -5.02
CA ARG A 72 15.52 -1.84 -6.44
C ARG A 72 14.87 -0.47 -6.68
N SER A 73 15.68 0.58 -6.54
CA SER A 73 15.26 1.97 -6.76
C SER A 73 15.14 2.30 -8.25
N SER A 74 14.42 3.37 -8.57
CA SER A 74 14.27 3.88 -9.95
C SER A 74 13.69 2.87 -10.94
N PHE A 75 12.85 1.93 -10.51
CA PHE A 75 12.20 0.95 -11.40
C PHE A 75 10.68 1.07 -11.37
N ILE A 76 10.07 0.89 -12.55
CA ILE A 76 8.62 0.87 -12.74
C ILE A 76 8.25 -0.40 -13.51
N PRO A 77 7.29 -1.22 -13.02
CA PRO A 77 6.81 -2.37 -13.77
C PRO A 77 6.07 -1.90 -15.03
N ILE A 78 6.38 -2.50 -16.18
CA ILE A 78 5.79 -2.18 -17.49
C ILE A 78 5.03 -3.37 -18.10
N ALA A 79 5.30 -4.60 -17.66
CA ALA A 79 4.56 -5.78 -18.07
C ALA A 79 4.60 -6.84 -16.97
N ILE A 80 3.50 -7.58 -16.83
CA ILE A 80 3.39 -8.73 -15.92
C ILE A 80 2.84 -9.88 -16.75
N ASN A 81 3.64 -10.94 -16.88
CA ASN A 81 3.24 -12.18 -17.53
C ASN A 81 3.21 -13.30 -16.50
N LYS A 82 2.44 -14.34 -16.80
CA LYS A 82 2.45 -15.59 -16.05
C LYS A 82 2.96 -16.70 -16.97
N ARG A 83 4.05 -17.35 -16.59
CA ARG A 83 4.63 -18.50 -17.31
C ARG A 83 4.91 -19.60 -16.31
N GLU A 84 4.49 -20.83 -16.61
CA GLU A 84 4.83 -22.02 -15.80
C GLU A 84 4.52 -21.88 -14.30
N GLY A 85 3.43 -21.19 -13.95
CA GLY A 85 3.03 -21.00 -12.56
C GLY A 85 3.81 -19.92 -11.80
N LYS A 86 4.78 -19.24 -12.43
CA LYS A 86 5.51 -18.09 -11.88
C LYS A 86 5.15 -16.80 -12.57
N LEU A 87 5.48 -15.67 -11.93
CA LEU A 87 5.40 -14.36 -12.56
C LEU A 87 6.68 -14.08 -13.34
N GLU A 88 6.54 -13.34 -14.43
CA GLU A 88 7.62 -12.69 -15.14
C GLU A 88 7.26 -11.20 -15.23
N ILE A 89 7.98 -10.38 -14.48
CA ILE A 89 7.72 -8.94 -14.38
C ILE A 89 8.83 -8.20 -15.10
N LYS A 90 8.47 -7.44 -16.13
CA LYS A 90 9.39 -6.55 -16.83
C LYS A 90 9.32 -5.16 -16.21
N PHE A 91 10.47 -4.63 -15.87
CA PHE A 91 10.65 -3.28 -15.32
C PHE A 91 11.40 -2.40 -16.30
N ARG A 92 11.17 -1.09 -16.21
CA ARG A 92 11.93 -0.05 -16.88
C ARG A 92 12.52 0.90 -15.85
N SER A 93 13.77 1.32 -16.08
CA SER A 93 14.41 2.37 -15.29
C SER A 93 13.69 3.71 -15.45
N THR A 94 13.57 4.48 -14.37
CA THR A 94 12.96 5.81 -14.38
C THR A 94 13.90 6.79 -15.07
N GLY A 95 13.47 7.37 -16.19
CA GLY A 95 14.28 8.32 -16.97
C GLY A 95 15.27 7.68 -17.95
N GLY A 96 15.16 6.37 -18.22
CA GLY A 96 16.03 5.67 -19.17
C GLY A 96 15.31 4.54 -19.92
N THR A 97 16.05 3.88 -20.81
CA THR A 97 15.57 2.75 -21.62
C THR A 97 15.99 1.39 -21.07
N THR A 98 16.76 1.35 -19.98
CA THR A 98 17.19 0.11 -19.34
C THR A 98 15.98 -0.69 -18.87
N THR A 99 15.96 -1.98 -19.25
CA THR A 99 14.93 -2.92 -18.81
C THR A 99 15.53 -4.01 -17.95
N HIS A 100 14.74 -4.48 -17.00
CA HIS A 100 15.10 -5.55 -16.07
C HIS A 100 13.93 -6.53 -15.98
N THR A 101 14.20 -7.82 -15.86
CA THR A 101 13.15 -8.83 -15.71
C THR A 101 13.36 -9.58 -14.39
N SER A 102 12.34 -9.59 -13.55
CA SER A 102 12.30 -10.41 -12.33
C SER A 102 11.30 -11.54 -12.48
N LYS A 103 11.60 -12.69 -11.87
CA LYS A 103 10.75 -13.89 -11.94
C LYS A 103 10.31 -14.37 -10.54
N PRO A 104 9.56 -13.56 -9.78
CA PRO A 104 9.11 -13.94 -8.45
C PRO A 104 7.96 -14.96 -8.51
N ASP A 105 7.73 -15.66 -7.40
CA ASP A 105 6.55 -16.51 -7.23
C ASP A 105 5.30 -15.65 -6.98
N TYR A 106 5.46 -14.56 -6.24
CA TYR A 106 4.38 -13.66 -5.85
C TYR A 106 4.75 -12.19 -6.05
N MET A 107 3.74 -11.37 -6.31
CA MET A 107 3.87 -9.92 -6.36
C MET A 107 2.90 -9.28 -5.37
N LEU A 108 3.41 -8.41 -4.50
CA LEU A 108 2.62 -7.68 -3.51
C LEU A 108 2.66 -6.18 -3.81
N ILE A 109 1.51 -5.59 -4.10
CA ILE A 109 1.38 -4.18 -4.50
C ILE A 109 1.08 -3.33 -3.27
N ALA A 110 2.00 -2.43 -2.96
CA ALA A 110 1.95 -1.48 -1.85
C ALA A 110 2.27 -0.04 -2.33
N CYS A 111 1.73 0.35 -3.48
CA CYS A 111 1.98 1.65 -4.12
C CYS A 111 1.00 2.76 -3.74
N GLY A 112 0.05 2.48 -2.84
CA GLY A 112 -0.97 3.40 -2.38
C GLY A 112 -2.38 2.81 -2.52
N ARG A 113 -3.37 3.56 -2.03
CA ARG A 113 -4.80 3.25 -2.19
C ARG A 113 -5.52 4.49 -2.69
N ASN A 114 -6.49 4.29 -3.57
CA ASN A 114 -7.43 5.32 -3.99
C ASN A 114 -8.57 5.38 -2.98
N SER A 115 -8.86 6.58 -2.47
CA SER A 115 -10.01 6.78 -1.59
C SER A 115 -11.30 6.54 -2.36
N ASN A 116 -12.25 5.80 -1.77
CA ASN A 116 -13.55 5.57 -2.38
C ASN A 116 -14.48 6.76 -2.13
N ASN A 117 -14.20 7.88 -2.80
CA ASN A 117 -14.94 9.14 -2.66
C ASN A 117 -15.90 9.40 -3.82
N GLY A 118 -16.17 8.42 -4.68
CA GLY A 118 -16.97 8.61 -5.90
C GLY A 118 -18.43 9.03 -5.64
N LEU A 119 -18.95 8.73 -4.44
CA LEU A 119 -20.29 9.15 -4.00
C LEU A 119 -20.30 10.51 -3.30
N LEU A 120 -19.12 11.10 -3.08
CA LEU A 120 -18.98 12.34 -2.33
C LEU A 120 -18.90 13.53 -3.30
N PRO A 121 -19.48 14.69 -2.93
CA PRO A 121 -19.33 15.92 -3.69
C PRO A 121 -17.85 16.22 -3.95
N LYS A 122 -17.54 16.74 -5.15
CA LYS A 122 -16.19 17.26 -5.43
C LYS A 122 -15.91 18.40 -4.44
N ASP A 123 -14.69 18.47 -3.91
CA ASP A 123 -14.26 19.44 -2.89
C ASP A 123 -14.96 19.30 -1.52
N LEU A 124 -14.90 18.11 -0.93
CA LEU A 124 -15.39 17.82 0.43
C LEU A 124 -14.90 18.78 1.51
N GLU A 125 -13.65 19.24 1.41
CA GLU A 125 -13.08 20.19 2.38
C GLU A 125 -13.67 21.60 2.25
N LYS A 126 -14.24 21.95 1.08
CA LYS A 126 -14.86 23.27 0.82
C LYS A 126 -16.37 23.26 0.99
N ASN A 127 -17.00 22.12 0.72
CA ASN A 127 -18.44 21.97 0.79
C ASN A 127 -18.87 21.50 2.17
N ASN A 128 -19.02 22.46 3.09
CA ASN A 128 -19.61 22.23 4.41
C ASN A 128 -21.14 22.00 4.28
N ILE A 129 -21.53 20.85 3.73
CA ILE A 129 -22.92 20.48 3.50
C ILE A 129 -23.55 20.12 4.84
N PRO A 130 -24.57 20.87 5.31
CA PRO A 130 -25.25 20.56 6.57
C PRO A 130 -25.80 19.14 6.57
N GLY A 131 -25.56 18.40 7.65
CA GLY A 131 -25.99 17.01 7.79
C GLY A 131 -25.08 15.97 7.13
N LEU A 132 -24.06 16.36 6.36
CA LEU A 132 -23.06 15.44 5.81
C LEU A 132 -21.80 15.43 6.69
N TYR A 133 -21.41 14.25 7.15
CA TYR A 133 -20.20 14.04 7.95
C TYR A 133 -19.34 12.94 7.35
N ILE A 134 -18.02 13.12 7.47
CA ILE A 134 -17.02 12.29 6.81
C ILE A 134 -16.00 11.85 7.87
N ALA A 135 -15.61 10.58 7.85
CA ALA A 135 -14.65 10.00 8.77
C ALA A 135 -13.80 8.93 8.10
N GLY A 136 -12.60 8.71 8.64
CA GLY A 136 -11.65 7.71 8.18
C GLY A 136 -10.81 8.16 6.99
N ASP A 137 -10.21 7.19 6.30
CA ASP A 137 -9.25 7.41 5.21
C ASP A 137 -9.75 8.33 4.07
N VAL A 138 -11.08 8.46 3.92
CA VAL A 138 -11.69 9.33 2.91
C VAL A 138 -11.65 10.82 3.30
N ARG A 139 -11.49 11.15 4.60
CA ARG A 139 -11.48 12.52 5.12
C ARG A 139 -10.17 13.24 4.87
N THR A 140 -9.07 12.74 5.42
CA THR A 140 -7.77 13.43 5.40
C THR A 140 -6.78 12.80 4.43
N GLY A 141 -6.93 11.51 4.11
CA GLY A 141 -6.07 10.74 3.19
C GLY A 141 -4.59 10.62 3.59
N LYS A 142 -4.13 11.40 4.57
CA LYS A 142 -2.74 11.60 5.00
C LYS A 142 -2.29 10.57 6.02
N PHE A 143 -3.13 10.30 7.02
CA PHE A 143 -2.85 9.32 8.07
C PHE A 143 -3.90 8.21 8.03
N ARG A 144 -3.49 7.04 7.55
CA ARG A 144 -4.38 5.90 7.28
C ARG A 144 -4.24 4.84 8.36
N GLN A 145 -4.56 5.23 9.60
CA GLN A 145 -4.42 4.38 10.79
C GLN A 145 -5.79 4.05 11.38
N ILE A 146 -5.96 2.81 11.83
CA ILE A 146 -7.22 2.31 12.40
C ILE A 146 -7.69 3.20 13.56
N GLY A 147 -6.80 3.53 14.50
CA GLY A 147 -7.14 4.37 15.65
C GLY A 147 -7.61 5.78 15.26
N ILE A 148 -7.02 6.35 14.22
CA ILE A 148 -7.45 7.65 13.68
C ILE A 148 -8.84 7.51 13.07
N ALA A 149 -9.07 6.51 12.23
CA ALA A 149 -10.38 6.29 11.61
C ALA A 149 -11.51 6.05 12.62
N VAL A 150 -11.24 5.30 13.70
CA VAL A 150 -12.21 5.07 14.80
C VAL A 150 -12.50 6.37 15.55
N GLY A 151 -11.48 7.15 15.88
CA GLY A 151 -11.65 8.45 16.53
C GLY A 151 -12.45 9.43 15.67
N GLU A 152 -12.14 9.52 14.39
CA GLU A 152 -12.89 10.33 13.43
C GLU A 152 -14.35 9.88 13.30
N GLY A 153 -14.61 8.57 13.30
CA GLY A 153 -15.96 8.01 13.27
C GLY A 153 -16.77 8.38 14.51
N THR A 154 -16.14 8.33 15.68
CA THR A 154 -16.76 8.73 16.96
C THR A 154 -17.14 10.22 16.94
N ILE A 155 -16.22 11.07 16.49
CA ILE A 155 -16.47 12.52 16.34
C ILE A 155 -17.63 12.77 15.36
N ALA A 156 -17.62 12.12 14.19
CA ALA A 156 -18.68 12.26 13.20
C ALA A 156 -20.05 11.86 13.78
N ALA A 157 -20.13 10.73 14.50
CA ALA A 157 -21.37 10.26 15.12
C ALA A 157 -21.92 11.26 16.17
N MET A 158 -21.05 11.82 17.02
CA MET A 158 -21.45 12.83 18.01
C MET A 158 -21.98 14.11 17.36
N ASN A 159 -21.36 14.53 16.26
CA ASN A 159 -21.81 15.71 15.49
C ASN A 159 -23.15 15.45 14.80
N VAL A 160 -23.36 14.27 14.21
CA VAL A 160 -24.65 13.84 13.66
C VAL A 160 -25.74 13.91 14.74
N ALA A 161 -25.47 13.36 15.94
CA ALA A 161 -26.44 13.38 17.04
C ALA A 161 -26.79 14.82 17.47
N THR A 162 -25.80 15.70 17.52
CA THR A 162 -26.01 17.13 17.85
C THR A 162 -26.84 17.84 16.77
N TYR A 163 -26.51 17.62 15.50
CA TYR A 163 -27.25 18.20 14.37
C TYR A 163 -28.72 17.75 14.37
N LEU A 164 -28.98 16.45 14.54
CA LEU A 164 -30.34 15.91 14.60
C LEU A 164 -31.15 16.44 15.78
N ARG A 165 -30.52 16.71 16.93
CA ARG A 165 -31.19 17.36 18.08
C ARG A 165 -31.59 18.80 17.75
N GLY A 166 -30.73 19.55 17.05
CA GLY A 166 -31.03 20.92 16.62
C GLY A 166 -32.14 21.00 15.56
N LEU A 167 -32.41 19.92 14.81
CA LEU A 167 -33.48 19.84 13.82
C LEU A 167 -34.85 19.49 14.40
N LYS A 168 -34.92 19.00 15.65
CA LYS A 168 -36.20 18.73 16.33
C LYS A 168 -36.82 20.05 16.78
N THR A 169 -37.51 20.72 15.87
CA THR A 169 -38.58 21.71 16.13
C THR A 169 -39.92 21.03 16.09
#